data_AF-A0A1B6NSM5-F1
#
_entry.id   AF-A0A1B6NSM5-F1
#
_cell.length_a   1.000
_cell.length_b   1.000
_cell.length_c   1.000
_cell.angle_alpha   90.00
_cell.angle_beta   90.00
_cell.angle_gamma   90.00
#
_symmetry.space_group_name_H-M   'P 1'
#
loop_
_entity.id
_entity.type
_entity.pdbx_description
1 polymer ?
#
loop_
_entity_poly.entity_id
_entity_poly.type
_entity_poly.pdbx_seq_one_letter_code
_entity_poly.pdbx_strand_id
1 'polypeptide(L)'
;KTVTAGALAIVLGPMANKGSPRNEALRAAKYLGRALWRRWSGYHRRSRVETKMHCIKLLGQRLMARDFDRQVAELQVRIAVLNGYTALGIPVTEA
;
A
#
# COMPACT_ATOMS: atom_id res chain seq x y z
N LYS A 1 38.34 34.95 -28.96
CA LYS A 1 37.08 34.85 -28.17
C LYS A 1 36.59 33.42 -28.23
N THR A 2 37.25 32.53 -27.51
CA THR A 2 37.09 31.06 -27.53
C THR A 2 36.43 30.53 -26.24
N VAL A 3 35.93 31.44 -25.39
CA VAL A 3 35.44 31.12 -24.05
C VAL A 3 33.99 30.58 -24.05
N THR A 4 33.24 30.74 -25.15
CA THR A 4 31.83 30.32 -25.22
C THR A 4 31.63 28.82 -25.51
N ALA A 5 32.64 28.11 -26.02
CA ALA A 5 32.52 26.67 -26.29
C ALA A 5 32.70 25.80 -25.03
N GLY A 6 33.54 26.23 -24.08
CA GLY A 6 33.81 25.48 -22.84
C GLY A 6 32.68 25.55 -21.82
N ALA A 7 32.01 26.70 -21.69
CA ALA A 7 30.90 26.87 -20.75
C ALA A 7 29.65 26.05 -21.16
N LEU A 8 29.41 25.87 -22.46
CA LEU A 8 28.31 25.05 -22.97
C LEU A 8 28.53 23.55 -22.69
N ALA A 9 29.79 23.08 -22.76
CA ALA A 9 30.15 21.69 -22.51
C ALA A 9 30.06 21.29 -21.03
N ILE A 10 30.31 22.21 -20.09
CA ILE A 10 30.22 21.94 -18.64
C ILE A 10 28.76 21.82 -18.19
N VAL A 11 27.83 22.57 -18.79
CA VAL A 11 26.39 22.50 -18.47
C VAL A 11 25.72 21.27 -19.10
N LEU A 12 26.20 20.79 -20.25
CA LEU A 12 25.68 19.59 -20.93
C LEU A 12 26.45 18.28 -20.62
N GLY A 13 27.60 18.38 -19.95
CA GLY A 13 28.57 17.30 -19.75
C GLY A 13 28.13 16.08 -18.94
N PRO A 14 27.34 16.18 -17.84
CA PRO A 14 27.01 14.99 -17.06
C PRO A 14 25.75 14.26 -17.55
N MET A 15 25.13 14.68 -18.66
CA MET A 15 24.00 13.96 -19.27
C MET A 15 24.44 13.01 -20.40
N ALA A 16 25.75 12.85 -20.62
CA ALA A 16 26.34 12.00 -21.64
C ALA A 16 26.60 10.55 -21.16
N ASN A 17 25.60 9.95 -20.52
CA ASN A 17 25.30 8.51 -20.66
C ASN A 17 23.82 8.29 -20.38
N LYS A 18 22.96 9.07 -21.05
CA LYS A 18 21.52 8.87 -20.99
C LYS A 18 21.17 7.70 -21.88
N GLY A 19 21.05 6.53 -21.24
CA GLY A 19 20.32 5.43 -21.85
C GLY A 19 19.04 5.97 -22.48
N SER A 20 18.84 5.63 -23.75
CA SER A 20 17.75 6.06 -24.64
C SER A 20 16.50 6.60 -23.92
N PRO A 21 15.80 7.63 -24.45
CA PRO A 21 14.49 8.06 -23.91
C PRO A 21 13.51 6.88 -23.76
N ARG A 22 13.68 5.80 -24.54
CA ARG A 22 13.01 4.51 -24.33
C ARG A 22 13.33 3.86 -22.98
N ASN A 23 14.60 3.80 -22.57
CA ASN A 23 15.03 3.24 -21.29
C ASN A 23 14.60 4.10 -20.09
N GLU A 24 14.52 5.42 -20.24
CA GLU A 24 13.91 6.30 -19.23
C GLU A 24 12.40 6.10 -19.15
N ALA A 25 11.69 6.04 -20.29
CA ALA A 25 10.26 5.72 -20.33
C ALA A 25 9.96 4.33 -19.77
N LEU A 26 10.80 3.33 -20.05
CA LEU A 26 10.68 1.97 -19.49
C LEU A 26 10.93 1.95 -17.98
N ARG A 27 11.90 2.73 -17.47
CA ARG A 27 12.12 2.89 -16.03
C ARG A 27 10.95 3.61 -15.35
N ALA A 28 10.46 4.69 -15.97
CA ALA A 28 9.30 5.42 -15.50
C ALA A 28 8.04 4.53 -15.51
N ALA A 29 7.80 3.76 -16.57
CA ALA A 29 6.70 2.81 -16.64
C ALA A 29 6.81 1.68 -15.60
N LYS A 30 8.02 1.14 -15.36
CA LYS A 30 8.26 0.16 -14.29
C LYS A 30 7.94 0.72 -12.90
N TYR A 31 8.34 1.96 -12.62
CA TYR A 31 8.16 2.57 -11.31
C TYR A 31 6.75 3.12 -11.11
N LEU A 32 6.29 3.98 -12.02
CA LEU A 32 4.97 4.60 -12.01
C LEU A 32 3.87 3.58 -12.22
N GLY A 33 4.05 2.61 -13.14
CA GLY A 33 3.05 1.57 -13.40
C GLY A 33 2.77 0.71 -12.17
N ARG A 34 3.81 0.31 -11.42
CA ARG A 34 3.64 -0.48 -10.19
C ARG A 34 3.06 0.35 -9.05
N ALA A 35 3.43 1.62 -8.95
CA ALA A 35 2.89 2.54 -7.95
C ALA A 35 1.40 2.87 -8.22
N LEU A 36 1.06 3.21 -9.46
CA LEU A 36 -0.32 3.41 -9.89
C LEU A 36 -1.12 2.13 -9.71
N TRP A 37 -0.63 0.98 -10.18
CA TRP A 37 -1.36 -0.27 -10.05
C TRP A 37 -1.67 -0.62 -8.59
N ARG A 38 -0.71 -0.46 -7.66
CA ARG A 38 -0.97 -0.67 -6.21
C ARG A 38 -1.99 0.32 -5.65
N ARG A 39 -1.99 1.57 -6.12
CA ARG A 39 -2.92 2.62 -5.70
C ARG A 39 -4.34 2.36 -6.22
N TRP A 40 -4.47 2.02 -7.51
CA TRP A 40 -5.74 1.74 -8.18
C TRP A 40 -6.37 0.42 -7.74
N SER A 41 -5.55 -0.63 -7.51
CA SER A 41 -6.04 -1.92 -7.03
C SER A 41 -6.46 -1.93 -5.55
N GLY A 42 -6.24 -0.83 -4.82
CA GLY A 42 -6.48 -0.76 -3.38
C GLY A 42 -5.63 -1.75 -2.58
N TYR A 43 -4.48 -2.17 -3.11
CA TYR A 43 -3.65 -3.25 -2.54
C TYR A 43 -3.28 -3.00 -1.08
N HIS A 44 -2.98 -1.74 -0.73
CA HIS A 44 -2.67 -1.38 0.66
C HIS A 44 -3.88 -1.56 1.60
N ARG A 45 -5.10 -1.26 1.13
CA ARG A 45 -6.32 -1.49 1.91
C ARG A 45 -6.60 -2.99 2.05
N ARG A 46 -6.51 -3.77 0.95
CA ARG A 46 -6.67 -5.23 0.98
C ARG A 46 -5.66 -5.91 1.92
N SER A 47 -4.38 -5.58 1.79
CA SER A 47 -3.32 -6.12 2.64
C SER A 47 -3.55 -5.79 4.12
N ARG A 48 -4.01 -4.57 4.46
CA ARG A 48 -4.35 -4.21 5.84
C ARG A 48 -5.54 -5.00 6.39
N VAL A 49 -6.56 -5.24 5.57
CA VAL A 49 -7.71 -6.07 5.94
C VAL A 49 -7.28 -7.52 6.15
N GLU A 50 -6.45 -8.09 5.28
CA GLU A 50 -5.92 -9.45 5.41
C GLU A 50 -5.07 -9.65 6.68
N THR A 51 -4.14 -8.73 6.95
CA THR A 51 -3.33 -8.79 8.18
C THR A 51 -4.21 -8.72 9.41
N LYS A 52 -5.24 -7.88 9.41
CA LYS A 52 -6.14 -7.80 10.57
C LYS A 52 -7.09 -9.00 10.68
N MET A 53 -7.54 -9.55 9.56
CA MET A 53 -8.31 -10.79 9.54
C MET A 53 -7.49 -11.97 10.09
N HIS A 54 -6.18 -12.00 9.82
CA HIS A 54 -5.27 -12.96 10.44
C HIS A 54 -5.23 -12.81 11.97
N CYS A 55 -5.17 -11.58 12.50
CA CYS A 55 -5.28 -11.35 13.95
C CYS A 55 -6.62 -11.86 14.52
N ILE A 56 -7.74 -11.66 13.83
CA ILE A 56 -9.05 -12.16 14.26
C ILE A 56 -9.08 -13.70 14.27
N LYS A 57 -8.49 -14.36 13.26
CA LYS A 57 -8.37 -15.82 13.22
C LYS A 57 -7.55 -16.36 14.41
N LEU A 58 -6.50 -15.65 14.82
CA LEU A 58 -5.72 -16.01 16.01
C LEU A 58 -6.50 -15.85 17.31
N LEU A 59 -7.37 -14.83 17.40
CA LEU A 59 -8.25 -14.66 18.55
C LEU A 59 -9.26 -15.83 18.66
N GLY A 60 -9.79 -16.33 17.55
CA GLY A 60 -10.79 -17.41 17.53
C GLY A 60 -10.35 -18.79 18.05
N GLN A 61 -9.06 -19.01 18.36
CA GLN A 61 -8.56 -20.34 18.76
C GLN A 61 -8.78 -20.71 20.22
N ARG A 62 -8.96 -19.73 21.13
CA ARG A 62 -9.32 -19.97 22.55
C ARG A 62 -9.89 -18.70 23.19
N LEU A 63 -10.88 -18.87 24.07
CA LEU A 63 -11.25 -17.84 25.04
C LEU A 63 -10.16 -17.84 26.12
N MET A 64 -9.56 -16.68 26.38
CA MET A 64 -8.44 -16.57 27.34
C MET A 64 -8.96 -16.39 28.77
N ALA A 65 -10.19 -15.88 28.94
CA ALA A 65 -10.79 -15.66 30.24
C ALA A 65 -11.26 -16.97 30.91
N ARG A 66 -10.94 -17.15 32.19
CA ARG A 66 -11.41 -18.28 33.02
C ARG A 66 -12.83 -18.05 33.58
N ASP A 67 -13.24 -16.79 33.74
CA ASP A 67 -14.54 -16.40 34.29
C ASP A 67 -15.55 -16.13 33.17
N PHE A 68 -16.79 -16.61 33.33
CA PHE A 68 -17.84 -16.55 32.31
C PHE A 68 -18.15 -15.11 31.86
N ASP A 69 -18.31 -14.18 32.80
CA ASP A 69 -18.60 -12.76 32.48
C ASP A 69 -17.49 -12.12 31.64
N ARG A 70 -16.23 -12.50 31.91
CA ARG A 70 -15.07 -12.04 31.13
C ARG A 70 -15.00 -12.69 29.75
N GLN A 71 -15.49 -13.92 29.59
CA GLN A 71 -15.65 -14.56 28.27
C GLN A 71 -16.72 -13.86 27.43
N VAL A 72 -17.84 -13.46 28.04
CA VAL A 72 -18.91 -12.72 27.35
C VAL A 72 -18.39 -11.37 26.86
N ALA A 73 -17.67 -10.63 27.71
CA ALA A 73 -17.05 -9.37 27.31
C ALA A 73 -16.02 -9.56 26.18
N GLU A 74 -15.18 -10.60 26.27
CA GLU A 74 -14.22 -10.96 25.22
C GLU A 74 -14.90 -11.25 23.88
N LEU A 75 -16.02 -11.98 23.90
CA LEU A 75 -16.80 -12.29 22.71
C LEU A 75 -17.47 -11.03 22.12
N GLN A 76 -18.07 -10.19 22.96
CA GLN A 76 -18.71 -8.94 22.52
C GLN A 76 -17.73 -8.00 21.83
N VAL A 77 -16.52 -7.83 22.39
CA VAL A 77 -15.47 -7.01 21.77
C VAL A 77 -15.06 -7.59 20.42
N ARG A 78 -14.90 -8.92 20.31
CA ARG A 78 -14.56 -9.59 19.04
C ARG A 78 -15.65 -9.39 17.98
N ILE A 79 -16.92 -9.49 18.36
CA ILE A 79 -18.06 -9.26 17.47
C ILE A 79 -18.10 -7.79 17.02
N ALA A 80 -17.91 -6.83 17.91
CA ALA A 80 -17.88 -5.41 17.58
C ALA A 80 -16.76 -5.09 16.57
N VAL A 81 -15.57 -5.65 16.77
CA VAL A 81 -14.43 -5.52 15.85
C VAL A 81 -14.77 -6.13 14.49
N LEU A 82 -15.34 -7.33 14.45
CA LEU A 82 -15.71 -8.01 13.20
C LEU A 82 -16.78 -7.23 12.43
N ASN A 83 -17.81 -6.73 13.11
CA ASN A 83 -18.87 -5.93 12.52
C ASN A 83 -18.33 -4.62 11.93
N GLY A 84 -17.35 -3.98 12.60
CA GLY A 84 -16.63 -2.83 12.05
C GLY A 84 -15.89 -3.16 10.76
N TYR A 85 -15.29 -4.35 10.64
CA TYR A 85 -14.65 -4.79 9.39
C TYR A 85 -15.65 -5.07 8.28
N THR A 86 -16.77 -5.70 8.60
CA THR A 86 -17.85 -5.94 7.64
C THR A 86 -18.36 -4.61 7.08
N ALA A 87 -18.58 -3.61 7.93
CA ALA A 87 -18.98 -2.26 7.50
C ALA A 87 -17.95 -1.60 6.56
N LEU A 88 -16.65 -1.75 6.84
CA LEU A 88 -15.57 -1.22 5.99
C LEU A 88 -15.38 -1.98 4.67
N GLY A 89 -15.86 -3.22 4.61
CA GLY A 89 -15.78 -4.10 3.44
C GLY A 89 -16.94 -3.94 2.46
N ILE A 90 -18.05 -3.33 2.88
CA ILE A 90 -19.19 -3.05 2.00
C ILE A 90 -18.80 -1.89 1.06
N PRO A 91 -18.76 -2.10 -0.26
CA PRO A 91 -18.55 -1.01 -1.20
C PRO A 91 -19.74 -0.06 -1.11
N VAL A 92 -19.47 1.23 -0.87
CA VAL A 92 -20.49 2.27 -1.00
C VAL A 92 -20.78 2.40 -2.48
N THR A 93 -21.85 1.77 -2.95
CA THR A 93 -22.41 2.04 -4.27
C THR A 93 -23.12 3.38 -4.20
N GLU A 94 -22.47 4.42 -4.71
CA GLU A 94 -23.11 5.70 -5.00
C GLU A 94 -24.07 5.49 -6.18
N ALA A 95 -25.32 5.93 -6.03
CA ALA A 95 -26.39 5.81 -7.02
C ALA A 95 -26.32 6.91 -8.08
#